data_AF-A0A0Q7E6Z7-F1
#
_entry.id   AF-A0A0Q7E6Z7-F1
#
_cell.length_a   1.000
_cell.length_b   1.000
_cell.length_c   1.000
_cell.angle_alpha   90.00
_cell.angle_beta   90.00
_cell.angle_gamma   90.00
#
_symmetry.space_group_name_H-M   'P 1'
#
loop_
_entity.id
_entity.type
_entity.pdbx_description
1 polymer ?
#
loop_
_entity_poly.entity_id
_entity_poly.type
_entity_poly.pdbx_seq_one_letter_code
_entity_poly.pdbx_strand_id
1 'polypeptide(L)'
;MPNDPIRHRNSQLSILAKRRANQTLGPFIGDLQGWNAKAARLRALADSSYSTPEDKALARLDCGELLAEVRRRHAELQLAIKGEPPHSRFDDVDASFRRLIDQLSLSEASGYAVPPSTP
;
A
#
# COMPACT_ATOMS: atom_id res chain seq x y z
N MET A 1 -27.02 35.88 18.19
CA MET A 1 -26.12 34.96 17.47
C MET A 1 -26.96 34.23 16.42
N PRO A 2 -26.83 34.53 15.12
CA PRO A 2 -27.57 33.81 14.09
C PRO A 2 -27.00 32.39 14.00
N ASN A 3 -27.85 31.40 14.21
CA ASN A 3 -27.52 29.99 14.03
C ASN A 3 -27.58 29.72 12.52
N ASP A 4 -26.43 29.58 11.85
CA ASP A 4 -26.32 29.50 10.40
C ASP A 4 -26.66 28.07 9.89
N PRO A 5 -27.85 27.83 9.32
CA PRO A 5 -28.28 26.49 8.92
C PRO A 5 -27.46 25.94 7.74
N ILE A 6 -26.89 26.82 6.91
CA ILE A 6 -26.04 26.46 5.78
C ILE A 6 -24.71 25.87 6.27
N ARG A 7 -24.14 26.44 7.35
CA ARG A 7 -22.89 25.96 7.94
C ARG A 7 -23.09 24.58 8.58
N HIS A 8 -24.22 24.36 9.23
CA HIS A 8 -24.61 23.03 9.76
C HIS A 8 -24.81 21.99 8.66
N ARG A 9 -25.50 22.34 7.57
CA ARG A 9 -25.76 21.42 6.44
C ARG A 9 -24.47 21.01 5.71
N ASN A 10 -23.57 21.96 5.45
CA ASN A 10 -22.27 21.66 4.81
C ASN A 10 -21.38 20.77 5.70
N SER A 11 -21.42 20.99 7.02
CA SER A 11 -20.68 20.17 7.99
C SER A 11 -21.22 18.74 8.03
N GLN A 12 -22.54 18.56 7.98
CA GLN A 12 -23.19 17.23 7.95
C GLN A 12 -22.86 16.47 6.67
N LEU A 13 -22.90 17.13 5.50
CA LEU A 13 -22.51 16.53 4.23
C LEU A 13 -21.03 16.10 4.22
N SER A 14 -20.14 16.90 4.82
CA SER A 14 -18.73 16.54 4.99
C SER A 14 -18.54 15.30 5.89
N ILE A 15 -19.29 15.21 6.99
CA ILE A 15 -19.22 14.04 7.91
C ILE A 15 -19.71 12.77 7.22
N LEU A 16 -20.79 12.84 6.45
CA LEU A 16 -21.32 11.70 5.70
C LEU A 16 -20.35 11.24 4.60
N ALA A 17 -19.76 12.18 3.86
CA ALA A 17 -18.73 11.88 2.87
C ALA A 17 -17.51 11.20 3.50
N LYS A 18 -17.03 11.72 4.64
CA LYS A 18 -15.92 11.12 5.40
C LYS A 18 -16.25 9.71 5.91
N ARG A 19 -17.48 9.50 6.40
CA ARG A 19 -17.93 8.18 6.88
C ARG A 19 -18.00 7.18 5.73
N ARG A 20 -18.55 7.58 4.58
CA ARG A 20 -18.60 6.72 3.39
C ARG A 20 -17.19 6.39 2.90
N ALA A 21 -16.31 7.38 2.78
CA ALA A 21 -14.91 7.14 2.40
C ALA A 21 -14.21 6.16 3.36
N ASN A 22 -14.42 6.31 4.66
CA ASN A 22 -13.87 5.37 5.65
C ASN A 22 -14.45 3.95 5.54
N GLN A 23 -15.74 3.81 5.18
CA GLN A 23 -16.36 2.51 4.96
C GLN A 23 -15.79 1.83 3.72
N THR A 24 -15.65 2.57 2.60
CA THR A 24 -15.04 2.06 1.37
C THR A 24 -13.58 1.67 1.59
N LEU A 25 -12.82 2.46 2.36
CA LEU A 25 -11.39 2.23 2.61
C LEU A 25 -11.08 1.22 3.71
N GLY A 26 -12.02 0.92 4.59
CA GLY A 26 -11.82 0.09 5.78
C GLY A 26 -11.09 -1.23 5.51
N PRO A 27 -11.53 -2.03 4.52
CA PRO A 27 -10.87 -3.29 4.18
C PRO A 27 -9.43 -3.13 3.71
N PHE A 28 -9.11 -2.03 3.01
CA PHE A 28 -7.80 -1.81 2.40
C PHE A 28 -6.76 -1.28 3.39
N ILE A 29 -7.18 -0.47 4.37
CA ILE A 29 -6.27 0.13 5.36
C ILE A 29 -5.68 -0.94 6.29
N GLY A 30 -6.48 -1.93 6.70
CA GLY A 30 -6.00 -3.03 7.55
C GLY A 30 -4.94 -3.86 6.84
N ASP A 31 -5.21 -4.25 5.59
CA ASP A 31 -4.31 -5.03 4.76
C ASP A 31 -2.97 -4.28 4.52
N LEU A 32 -3.03 -2.96 4.25
CA LEU A 32 -1.83 -2.13 4.06
C LEU A 32 -0.88 -2.14 5.26
N GLN A 33 -1.37 -2.11 6.50
CA GLN A 33 -0.51 -2.13 7.67
C GLN A 33 0.23 -3.48 7.80
N GLY A 34 -0.49 -4.58 7.56
CA GLY A 34 0.09 -5.92 7.57
C GLY A 34 1.16 -6.10 6.49
N TRP A 35 0.88 -5.63 5.27
CA TRP A 35 1.83 -5.74 4.16
C TRP A 35 3.06 -4.85 4.33
N ASN A 36 2.93 -3.64 4.90
CA ASN A 36 4.09 -2.80 5.20
C ASN A 36 5.07 -3.48 6.16
N ALA A 37 4.55 -4.09 7.23
CA ALA A 37 5.38 -4.84 8.18
C ALA A 37 6.04 -6.07 7.51
N LYS A 38 5.28 -6.80 6.67
CA LYS A 38 5.82 -7.95 5.92
C LYS A 38 6.90 -7.51 4.93
N ALA A 39 6.69 -6.45 4.17
CA ALA A 39 7.66 -5.90 3.21
C ALA A 39 8.96 -5.48 3.90
N ALA A 40 8.87 -4.78 5.04
CA ALA A 40 10.05 -4.38 5.82
C ALA A 40 10.85 -5.60 6.31
N ARG A 41 10.16 -6.64 6.80
CA ARG A 41 10.80 -7.89 7.24
C ARG A 41 11.48 -8.62 6.09
N LEU A 42 10.81 -8.77 4.94
CA LEU A 42 11.36 -9.47 3.78
C LEU A 42 12.60 -8.75 3.24
N ARG A 43 12.55 -7.42 3.18
CA ARG A 43 13.72 -6.61 2.80
C ARG A 43 14.89 -6.81 3.76
N ALA A 44 14.63 -6.78 5.07
CA ALA A 44 15.67 -7.01 6.06
C ALA A 44 16.33 -8.40 5.90
N LEU A 45 15.55 -9.44 5.56
CA LEU A 45 16.08 -10.78 5.27
C LEU A 45 16.88 -10.83 3.96
N ALA A 46 16.38 -10.20 2.90
CA ALA A 46 17.06 -10.16 1.61
C ALA A 46 18.41 -9.41 1.67
N ASP A 47 18.47 -8.32 2.44
CA ASP A 47 19.65 -7.46 2.59
C ASP A 47 20.59 -7.91 3.74
N SER A 48 20.17 -8.83 4.59
CA SER A 48 20.95 -9.29 5.75
C SER A 48 22.25 -9.98 5.35
N SER A 49 23.38 -9.59 5.96
CA SER A 49 24.66 -10.27 5.78
C SER A 49 24.72 -11.63 6.52
N TYR A 50 23.79 -11.87 7.44
CA TYR A 50 23.72 -13.10 8.24
C TYR A 50 22.75 -14.14 7.67
N SER A 51 21.98 -13.79 6.64
CA SER A 51 21.05 -14.70 5.99
C SER A 51 21.76 -15.54 4.94
N THR A 52 21.37 -16.81 4.84
CA THR A 52 21.91 -17.72 3.83
C THR A 52 21.44 -17.30 2.42
N PRO A 53 22.12 -17.71 1.35
CA PRO A 53 21.64 -17.48 -0.02
C PRO A 53 20.23 -18.02 -0.25
N GLU A 54 19.87 -19.14 0.38
CA GLU A 54 18.55 -19.77 0.32
C GLU A 54 17.49 -18.91 1.02
N ASP A 55 17.77 -18.38 2.22
CA ASP A 55 16.87 -17.47 2.92
C ASP A 55 16.62 -16.19 2.09
N LYS A 56 17.67 -15.67 1.45
CA LYS A 56 17.56 -14.50 0.58
C LYS A 56 16.73 -14.79 -0.67
N ALA A 57 16.90 -15.95 -1.28
CA ALA A 57 16.10 -16.38 -2.42
C ALA A 57 14.63 -16.54 -2.04
N LEU A 58 14.34 -17.17 -0.89
CA LEU A 58 13.00 -17.31 -0.36
C LEU A 58 12.36 -15.95 -0.05
N ALA A 59 13.09 -15.04 0.58
CA ALA A 59 12.61 -13.68 0.86
C ALA A 59 12.25 -12.91 -0.42
N ARG A 60 12.98 -13.13 -1.52
CA ARG A 60 12.67 -12.53 -2.83
C ARG A 60 11.43 -13.14 -3.47
N LEU A 61 11.26 -14.46 -3.40
CA LEU A 61 10.05 -15.14 -3.85
C LEU A 61 8.82 -14.63 -3.09
N ASP A 62 8.92 -14.54 -1.76
CA ASP A 62 7.87 -13.99 -0.90
C ASP A 62 7.59 -12.51 -1.21
N CYS A 63 8.59 -11.72 -1.60
CA CYS A 63 8.40 -10.34 -2.08
C CYS A 63 7.58 -10.30 -3.38
N GLY A 64 7.87 -11.19 -4.33
CA GLY A 64 7.14 -11.29 -5.59
C GLY A 64 5.68 -11.69 -5.39
N GLU A 65 5.42 -12.66 -4.51
CA GLU A 65 4.05 -13.05 -4.15
C GLU A 65 3.29 -11.90 -3.48
N LEU A 66 3.94 -11.22 -2.53
CA LEU A 66 3.36 -10.05 -1.86
C LEU A 66 3.09 -8.91 -2.85
N LEU A 67 3.98 -8.67 -3.82
CA LEU A 67 3.79 -7.67 -4.87
C LEU A 67 2.57 -7.97 -5.74
N ALA A 68 2.39 -9.22 -6.15
CA ALA A 68 1.23 -9.65 -6.93
C ALA A 68 -0.08 -9.41 -6.16
N GLU A 69 -0.11 -9.76 -4.87
CA GLU A 69 -1.27 -9.55 -4.01
C GLU A 69 -1.59 -8.06 -3.79
N VAL A 70 -0.57 -7.24 -3.51
CA VAL A 70 -0.73 -5.79 -3.34
C VAL A 70 -1.26 -5.16 -4.63
N ARG A 71 -0.75 -5.55 -5.81
CA ARG A 71 -1.26 -5.06 -7.11
C ARG A 71 -2.70 -5.46 -7.37
N ARG A 72 -3.07 -6.72 -7.06
CA ARG A 72 -4.45 -7.21 -7.17
C ARG A 72 -5.39 -6.37 -6.32
N ARG A 73 -5.02 -6.11 -5.07
CA ARG A 73 -5.82 -5.32 -4.11
C ARG A 73 -5.84 -3.84 -4.44
N HIS A 74 -4.78 -3.31 -5.05
CA HIS A 74 -4.76 -1.96 -5.60
C HIS A 74 -5.77 -1.79 -6.74
N ALA A 75 -5.88 -2.77 -7.64
CA ALA A 75 -6.91 -2.76 -8.68
C ALA A 75 -8.33 -2.84 -8.09
N GLU A 76 -8.54 -3.65 -7.06
CA GLU A 76 -9.83 -3.68 -6.34
C GLU A 76 -10.18 -2.35 -5.67
N LEU A 77 -9.20 -1.65 -5.09
CA LEU A 77 -9.38 -0.29 -4.57
C LEU A 77 -9.84 0.65 -5.68
N GLN A 78 -9.15 0.64 -6.84
CA GLN A 78 -9.49 1.49 -7.98
C GLN A 78 -10.93 1.24 -8.48
N LEU A 79 -11.38 -0.03 -8.46
CA LEU A 79 -12.77 -0.37 -8.77
C LEU A 79 -13.74 0.12 -7.68
N ALA A 80 -13.37 0.01 -6.40
CA ALA A 80 -14.21 0.42 -5.28
C ALA A 80 -14.40 1.95 -5.18
N ILE A 81 -13.38 2.73 -5.56
CA ILE A 81 -13.48 4.21 -5.58
C ILE A 81 -14.10 4.73 -6.88
N LYS A 82 -14.28 3.87 -7.90
CA LYS A 82 -14.85 4.27 -9.19
C LYS A 82 -16.31 4.70 -9.00
N GLY A 83 -16.58 5.98 -9.19
CA GLY A 83 -17.92 6.56 -9.03
C GLY A 83 -18.18 7.15 -7.65
N GLU A 84 -17.22 7.06 -6.72
CA GLU A 84 -17.27 7.83 -5.48
C GLU A 84 -16.88 9.29 -5.73
N PRO A 85 -17.42 10.25 -4.95
CA PRO A 85 -16.99 11.63 -5.01
C PRO A 85 -15.49 11.75 -4.67
N PRO A 86 -14.75 12.67 -5.32
CA PRO A 86 -13.36 12.92 -4.97
C PRO A 86 -13.19 13.21 -3.49
N HIS A 87 -12.25 12.52 -2.85
CA HIS A 87 -11.98 12.67 -1.43
C HIS A 87 -10.51 12.40 -1.16
N SER A 88 -9.82 13.31 -0.46
CA SER A 88 -8.36 13.25 -0.24
C SER A 88 -7.88 11.92 0.35
N ARG A 89 -8.67 11.31 1.25
CA ARG A 89 -8.36 9.97 1.79
C ARG A 89 -8.21 8.88 0.73
N PHE A 90 -8.92 8.95 -0.39
CA PHE A 90 -8.72 7.98 -1.48
C PHE A 90 -7.34 8.17 -2.10
N ASP A 91 -6.92 9.41 -2.33
CA ASP A 91 -5.59 9.75 -2.85
C ASP A 91 -4.47 9.31 -1.89
N ASP A 92 -4.67 9.51 -0.58
CA ASP A 92 -3.70 9.11 0.46
C ASP A 92 -3.50 7.58 0.48
N VAL A 93 -4.58 6.81 0.38
CA VAL A 93 -4.53 5.35 0.36
C VAL A 93 -3.95 4.86 -0.97
N ASP A 94 -4.35 5.45 -2.10
CA ASP A 94 -3.78 5.14 -3.42
C ASP A 94 -2.26 5.37 -3.45
N ALA A 95 -1.80 6.51 -2.94
CA ALA A 95 -0.38 6.82 -2.81
C ALA A 95 0.35 5.81 -1.91
N SER A 96 -0.29 5.32 -0.85
CA SER A 96 0.29 4.31 0.03
C SER A 96 0.45 2.96 -0.67
N PHE A 97 -0.52 2.55 -1.49
CA PHE A 97 -0.39 1.36 -2.34
C PHE A 97 0.77 1.49 -3.32
N ARG A 98 0.85 2.61 -4.05
CA ARG A 98 1.93 2.85 -5.03
C ARG A 98 3.31 2.78 -4.38
N ARG A 99 3.51 3.44 -3.24
CA ARG A 99 4.77 3.38 -2.50
C ARG A 99 5.16 1.95 -2.11
N LEU A 100 4.20 1.15 -1.65
CA LEU A 100 4.45 -0.24 -1.28
C LEU A 100 4.80 -1.10 -2.50
N ILE A 101 4.10 -0.90 -3.62
CA ILE A 101 4.40 -1.56 -4.91
C ILE A 101 5.82 -1.23 -5.35
N ASP A 102 6.23 0.04 -5.27
CA ASP A 102 7.57 0.49 -5.64
C ASP A 102 8.64 -0.16 -4.74
N GLN A 103 8.43 -0.19 -3.43
CA GLN A 103 9.36 -0.80 -2.47
C GLN A 103 9.55 -2.30 -2.72
N LEU A 104 8.47 -3.02 -3.01
CA LEU A 104 8.52 -4.46 -3.29
C LEU A 104 9.17 -4.74 -4.65
N SER A 105 8.88 -3.92 -5.67
CA SER A 105 9.48 -4.06 -7.00
C SER A 105 11.00 -3.84 -6.95
N LEU A 106 11.49 -2.89 -6.15
CA LEU A 106 12.92 -2.69 -5.92
C LEU A 106 13.57 -3.88 -5.21
N SER A 107 12.87 -4.47 -4.25
CA SER A 107 13.38 -5.62 -3.47
C SER A 107 13.46 -6.90 -4.31
N GLU A 108 12.54 -7.07 -5.26
CA GLU A 108 12.59 -8.12 -6.27
C GLU A 108 13.78 -7.92 -7.23
N ALA A 109 13.99 -6.69 -7.73
CA ALA A 109 15.04 -6.36 -8.69
C ALA A 109 16.47 -6.40 -8.11
N SER A 110 16.65 -6.06 -6.83
CA SER A 110 17.96 -6.04 -6.14
C SER A 110 18.68 -7.40 -6.17
N GLY A 111 17.96 -8.50 -6.42
CA GLY A 111 18.54 -9.83 -6.57
C GLY A 111 19.34 -10.10 -7.84
N TYR A 112 19.26 -9.22 -8.85
CA TYR A 112 19.95 -9.37 -10.14
C TYR A 112 21.31 -8.67 -10.22
N ALA A 113 21.81 -8.04 -9.15
CA ALA A 113 23.16 -7.50 -9.10
C ALA A 113 24.18 -8.65 -9.05
N VAL A 114 24.46 -9.24 -10.22
CA VAL A 114 25.60 -10.13 -10.43
C VAL A 114 26.86 -9.33 -10.10
N PRO A 115 27.72 -9.76 -9.16
CA PRO A 115 29.00 -9.10 -8.97
C PRO A 115 29.77 -9.17 -10.28
N PRO A 116 30.45 -8.09 -10.72
CA PRO A 116 31.26 -8.15 -11.93
C PRO A 116 32.28 -9.29 -11.74
N SER A 117 32.23 -10.30 -12.60
CA SER A 117 33.26 -11.32 -12.69
C SER A 117 34.56 -10.61 -13.06
N THR A 118 35.40 -10.35 -12.06
CA THR A 118 36.76 -9.87 -12.28
C THR A 118 37.58 -11.03 -12.90
N PRO A 119 38.28 -10.80 -14.02
CA PRO A 119 39.14 -11.79 -14.66
C PRO A 119 40.36 -12.16 -13.80
#